data_AF-L0FVW0-F1
#
_entry.id   AF-L0FVW0-F1
#
_cell.length_a   1.000
_cell.length_b   1.000
_cell.length_c   1.000
_cell.angle_alpha   90.00
_cell.angle_beta   90.00
_cell.angle_gamma   90.00
#
_symmetry.space_group_name_H-M   'P 1'
#
loop_
_entity.id
_entity.type
_entity.pdbx_description
1 polymer ?
#
loop_
_entity_poly.entity_id
_entity_poly.type
_entity_poly.pdbx_seq_one_letter_code
_entity_poly.pdbx_strand_id
1 'polypeptide(L)'
;MYKKMNSRFLTGVVMLLSMALLQGCGLFGSKGSASEKANRSGEVTGVPDRSGWQQTLPHEMVPVKAGTFWMGQADEDIAVSKSSLNKQVTISEFYMDKYEVSNNKYRQFLEAVRMGELALSTPTTLKDPPQFNIDELVPDTTVWSQSFTHHYGDPLMEYYFEHPAFDDYPVVGISWEQAKKFCEWKTYHMNANDKSEYDMPRFRLPSEAEWEYAAKGGKEIAKYPWGGPYLKNRRGCLMANFKPGRGNYIDDGFAYTAPVDAYAPNNFGIYNMAGNVSEWVEDAYNPAGSALTWDLDPKYEDENESRKVVRGGSWKDIAHYLETSTRTYEYQDVKTAHIGFRTVMTFIGRSGSMDVRATRRR
;
A
#
# COMPACT_ATOMS: atom_id res chain seq x y z
N MET A 1 -100.62 3.20 -15.66
CA MET A 1 -99.67 2.73 -16.71
C MET A 1 -98.27 2.66 -16.12
N TYR A 2 -97.83 1.50 -15.62
CA TYR A 2 -96.43 1.30 -15.21
C TYR A 2 -95.78 0.37 -16.24
N LYS A 3 -94.88 0.93 -17.05
CA LYS A 3 -94.13 0.20 -18.09
C LYS A 3 -93.15 -0.75 -17.38
N LYS A 4 -93.29 -2.06 -17.63
CA LYS A 4 -92.33 -3.09 -17.17
C LYS A 4 -90.93 -2.72 -17.67
N MET A 5 -90.08 -2.31 -16.75
CA MET A 5 -88.68 -2.02 -17.02
C MET A 5 -87.95 -3.34 -17.30
N ASN A 6 -87.21 -3.39 -18.41
CA ASN A 6 -86.63 -4.61 -18.96
C ASN A 6 -85.53 -5.13 -18.02
N SER A 7 -85.70 -6.33 -17.45
CA SER A 7 -84.78 -6.96 -16.46
C SER A 7 -83.32 -7.06 -16.94
N ARG A 8 -83.10 -7.12 -18.26
CA ARG A 8 -81.77 -7.11 -18.89
C ARG A 8 -81.05 -5.77 -18.83
N PHE A 9 -81.79 -4.67 -18.76
CA PHE A 9 -81.23 -3.32 -18.65
C PHE A 9 -80.79 -3.03 -17.22
N LEU A 10 -81.56 -3.49 -16.23
CA LEU A 10 -81.23 -3.35 -14.81
C LEU A 10 -79.99 -4.18 -14.43
N THR A 11 -79.85 -5.39 -14.99
CA THR A 11 -78.66 -6.23 -14.78
C THR A 11 -77.41 -5.64 -15.43
N GLY A 12 -77.53 -5.03 -16.62
CA GLY A 12 -76.42 -4.32 -17.27
C GLY A 12 -75.92 -3.11 -16.46
N VAL A 13 -76.83 -2.33 -15.88
CA VAL A 13 -76.49 -1.16 -15.04
C VAL A 13 -75.85 -1.59 -13.72
N VAL A 14 -76.32 -2.68 -13.10
CA VAL A 14 -75.71 -3.22 -11.87
C VAL A 14 -74.31 -3.79 -12.14
N MET A 15 -74.07 -4.43 -13.29
CA MET A 15 -72.72 -4.87 -13.68
C MET A 15 -71.77 -3.68 -13.90
N LEU A 16 -72.21 -2.64 -14.59
CA LEU A 16 -71.42 -1.43 -14.82
C LEU A 16 -71.11 -0.67 -13.52
N LEU A 17 -72.06 -0.59 -12.58
CA LEU A 17 -71.80 -0.02 -11.25
C LEU A 17 -70.85 -0.91 -10.42
N SER A 18 -70.92 -2.23 -10.54
CA SER A 18 -69.99 -3.14 -9.85
C SER A 18 -68.56 -3.05 -10.41
N MET A 19 -68.39 -2.78 -11.71
CA MET A 19 -67.08 -2.50 -12.31
C MET A 19 -66.52 -1.12 -11.92
N ALA A 20 -67.39 -0.11 -11.76
CA ALA A 20 -66.98 1.22 -11.31
C ALA A 20 -66.58 1.24 -9.82
N LEU A 21 -67.22 0.42 -8.97
CA LEU A 21 -66.86 0.29 -7.56
C LEU A 21 -65.53 -0.46 -7.34
N LEU A 22 -65.09 -1.28 -8.30
CA LEU A 22 -63.78 -1.94 -8.28
C LEU A 22 -62.61 -1.03 -8.68
N GLN A 23 -62.88 0.19 -9.17
CA GLN A 23 -61.85 1.23 -9.35
C GLN A 23 -61.63 2.08 -8.08
N GLY A 24 -62.43 1.88 -7.03
CA GLY A 24 -62.41 2.67 -5.79
C GLY A 24 -61.46 2.21 -4.69
N CYS A 25 -60.70 1.12 -4.88
CA CYS A 25 -59.76 0.63 -3.88
C CYS A 25 -58.35 0.47 -4.49
N GLY A 26 -57.52 1.51 -4.34
CA GLY A 26 -56.07 1.46 -4.03
C GLY A 26 -55.12 0.57 -4.84
N LEU A 27 -55.54 -0.13 -5.90
CA LEU A 27 -54.72 -1.15 -6.57
C LEU A 27 -53.70 -0.58 -7.57
N PHE A 28 -53.82 0.71 -7.89
CA PHE A 28 -52.88 1.45 -8.76
C PHE A 28 -52.06 2.49 -7.97
N GLY A 29 -51.75 2.18 -6.71
CA GLY A 29 -50.80 2.97 -5.92
C GLY A 29 -49.45 3.02 -6.63
N SER A 30 -49.05 4.25 -6.98
CA SER A 30 -47.71 4.69 -7.41
C SER A 30 -46.65 3.59 -7.39
N LYS A 31 -46.08 3.30 -8.56
CA LYS A 31 -44.81 2.57 -8.69
C LYS A 31 -43.69 3.41 -8.07
N GLY A 32 -43.70 3.58 -6.76
CA GLY A 32 -42.55 4.05 -6.01
C GLY A 32 -41.46 2.99 -6.12
N SER A 33 -40.24 3.43 -6.42
CA SER A 33 -39.04 2.59 -6.33
C SER A 33 -39.04 1.81 -5.01
N ALA A 34 -38.46 0.60 -4.96
CA ALA A 34 -38.42 -0.24 -3.76
C ALA A 34 -37.94 0.55 -2.51
N SER A 35 -37.08 1.56 -2.71
CA SER A 35 -36.63 2.53 -1.70
C SER A 35 -37.77 3.33 -1.06
N GLU A 36 -38.80 3.71 -1.82
CA GLU A 36 -39.89 4.57 -1.34
C GLU A 36 -40.91 3.81 -0.47
N LYS A 37 -41.09 2.50 -0.68
CA LYS A 37 -41.92 1.67 0.20
C LYS A 37 -41.23 1.37 1.52
N ALA A 38 -39.92 1.15 1.50
CA ALA A 38 -39.13 0.90 2.69
C ALA A 38 -38.95 2.17 3.54
N ASN A 39 -38.83 3.35 2.93
CA ASN A 39 -38.80 4.62 3.67
C ASN A 39 -40.13 4.94 4.38
N ARG A 40 -41.26 4.39 3.92
CA ARG A 40 -42.59 4.62 4.52
C ARG A 40 -42.84 3.79 5.78
N SER A 41 -42.02 2.77 6.08
CA SER A 41 -42.16 1.99 7.32
C SER A 41 -41.61 2.72 8.55
N GLY A 42 -40.97 3.89 8.37
CA GLY A 42 -40.32 4.64 9.45
C GLY A 42 -39.00 4.01 9.93
N GLU A 43 -38.60 2.86 9.37
CA GLU A 43 -37.36 2.17 9.70
C GLU A 43 -36.25 2.52 8.70
N VAL A 44 -35.04 2.75 9.20
CA VAL A 44 -33.86 3.00 8.37
C VAL A 44 -33.37 1.66 7.82
N THR A 45 -33.74 1.36 6.57
CA THR A 45 -33.47 0.06 5.90
C THR A 45 -32.32 0.11 4.89
N GLY A 46 -31.73 1.28 4.68
CA GLY A 46 -30.62 1.50 3.73
C GLY A 46 -31.07 1.68 2.28
N VAL A 47 -30.13 2.04 1.40
CA VAL A 47 -30.39 2.22 -0.04
C VAL A 47 -30.39 0.85 -0.72
N PRO A 48 -31.51 0.38 -1.30
CA PRO A 48 -31.55 -0.88 -2.03
C PRO A 48 -30.70 -0.82 -3.30
N ASP A 49 -30.21 -1.98 -3.74
CA ASP A 49 -29.54 -2.20 -5.04
C ASP A 49 -28.20 -1.48 -5.29
N ARG A 50 -27.36 -1.28 -4.26
CA ARG A 50 -25.95 -0.91 -4.50
C ARG A 50 -25.17 -2.08 -5.10
N SER A 51 -24.45 -1.84 -6.18
CA SER A 51 -23.47 -2.77 -6.75
C SER A 51 -22.43 -3.12 -5.66
N GLY A 52 -22.08 -4.40 -5.56
CA GLY A 52 -21.02 -4.81 -4.63
C GLY A 52 -19.67 -4.35 -5.14
N TRP A 53 -18.96 -3.54 -4.36
CA TRP A 53 -17.58 -3.16 -4.65
C TRP A 53 -16.61 -4.13 -3.97
N GLN A 54 -15.54 -4.49 -4.69
CA GLN A 54 -14.45 -5.28 -4.16
C GLN A 54 -13.13 -4.71 -4.68
N GLN A 55 -12.21 -4.47 -3.75
CA GLN A 55 -10.87 -4.04 -4.10
C GLN A 55 -10.12 -5.17 -4.80
N THR A 56 -9.58 -4.89 -5.98
CA THR A 56 -8.69 -5.79 -6.71
C THR A 56 -7.28 -5.71 -6.13
N LEU A 57 -6.54 -6.83 -6.19
CA LEU A 57 -5.13 -6.87 -5.81
C LEU A 57 -4.30 -6.25 -6.94
N PRO A 58 -3.53 -5.17 -6.71
CA PRO A 58 -2.67 -4.61 -7.74
C PRO A 58 -1.52 -5.54 -8.10
N HIS A 59 -0.94 -5.29 -9.27
CA HIS A 59 0.20 -6.06 -9.76
C HIS A 59 1.40 -5.98 -8.78
N GLU A 60 2.02 -7.13 -8.51
CA GLU A 60 3.19 -7.26 -7.64
C GLU A 60 3.04 -6.72 -6.22
N MET A 61 1.82 -6.69 -5.70
CA MET A 61 1.55 -6.48 -4.29
C MET A 61 1.11 -7.77 -3.60
N VAL A 62 1.29 -7.81 -2.28
CA VAL A 62 0.82 -8.89 -1.42
C VAL A 62 -0.17 -8.37 -0.37
N PRO A 63 -1.24 -9.11 -0.06
CA PRO A 63 -2.11 -8.78 1.06
C PRO A 63 -1.41 -9.09 2.39
N VAL A 64 -1.23 -8.04 3.20
CA VAL A 64 -0.79 -8.16 4.60
C VAL A 64 -2.04 -8.14 5.46
N LYS A 65 -2.39 -9.31 6.01
CA LYS A 65 -3.62 -9.49 6.79
C LYS A 65 -3.60 -8.63 8.04
N ALA A 66 -4.77 -8.15 8.46
CA ALA A 66 -4.90 -7.46 9.73
C ALA A 66 -4.48 -8.37 10.90
N GLY A 67 -3.86 -7.78 11.91
CA GLY A 67 -3.41 -8.52 13.08
C GLY A 67 -2.80 -7.62 14.15
N THR A 68 -2.50 -8.23 15.28
CA THR A 68 -1.76 -7.57 16.36
C THR A 68 -0.35 -8.13 16.41
N PHE A 69 0.62 -7.28 16.77
CA PHE A 69 2.00 -7.68 16.96
C PHE A 69 2.70 -6.81 18.01
N TRP A 70 3.82 -7.29 18.51
CA TRP A 70 4.70 -6.49 19.36
C TRP A 70 5.64 -5.68 18.47
N MET A 71 5.42 -4.37 18.38
CA MET A 71 6.34 -3.43 17.76
C MET A 71 7.53 -3.18 18.70
N GLY A 72 8.74 -3.09 18.15
CA GLY A 72 9.98 -2.94 18.90
C GLY A 72 10.86 -4.19 18.89
N GLN A 73 11.94 -4.11 19.65
CA GLN A 73 13.02 -5.09 19.68
C GLN A 73 12.61 -6.44 20.27
N ALA A 74 13.23 -7.47 19.70
CA ALA A 74 13.12 -8.84 20.19
C ALA A 74 14.08 -9.16 21.35
N ASP A 75 15.11 -8.33 21.57
CA ASP A 75 16.23 -8.57 22.50
C ASP A 75 16.54 -7.30 23.30
N GLU A 76 17.27 -7.42 24.41
CA GLU A 76 17.63 -6.27 25.25
C GLU A 76 18.61 -5.33 24.54
N ASP A 77 18.25 -4.05 24.43
CA ASP A 77 19.16 -3.00 23.98
C ASP A 77 19.69 -2.20 25.17
N ILE A 78 20.85 -2.65 25.63
CA ILE A 78 21.59 -2.06 26.75
C ILE A 78 22.02 -0.61 26.45
N ALA A 79 22.09 -0.23 25.17
CA ALA A 79 22.64 1.06 24.72
C ALA A 79 21.59 2.07 24.23
N VAL A 80 20.28 1.72 24.22
CA VAL A 80 19.20 2.55 23.66
C VAL A 80 19.58 3.08 22.27
N SER A 81 20.12 2.20 21.44
CA SER A 81 20.97 2.54 20.31
C SER A 81 20.21 2.71 18.99
N LYS A 82 18.96 3.19 19.08
CA LYS A 82 17.97 3.45 18.01
C LYS A 82 16.89 2.37 17.83
N SER A 83 16.35 1.89 18.93
CA SER A 83 15.14 1.05 18.95
C SER A 83 13.98 1.75 19.65
N SER A 84 12.77 1.44 19.18
CA SER A 84 11.55 1.84 19.86
C SER A 84 11.28 0.97 21.08
N LEU A 85 10.64 1.56 22.09
CA LEU A 85 10.06 0.82 23.20
C LEU A 85 9.07 -0.23 22.69
N ASN A 86 9.07 -1.39 23.34
CA ASN A 86 8.17 -2.48 22.98
C ASN A 86 6.72 -2.10 23.30
N LYS A 87 5.85 -2.17 22.29
CA LYS A 87 4.43 -1.84 22.40
C LYS A 87 3.62 -2.78 21.53
N GLN A 88 2.48 -3.25 22.04
CA GLN A 88 1.53 -3.99 21.23
C GLN A 88 0.76 -3.04 20.31
N VAL A 89 0.77 -3.34 19.01
CA VAL A 89 0.12 -2.53 17.97
C VAL A 89 -0.81 -3.42 17.16
N THR A 90 -1.97 -2.88 16.79
CA THR A 90 -2.93 -3.46 15.85
C THR A 90 -2.78 -2.79 14.50
N ILE A 91 -2.56 -3.57 13.45
CA ILE A 91 -2.47 -3.11 12.07
C ILE A 91 -3.68 -3.62 11.29
N SER A 92 -4.36 -2.71 10.61
CA SER A 92 -5.44 -3.02 9.66
C SER A 92 -4.88 -3.76 8.43
N GLU A 93 -5.76 -4.36 7.64
CA GLU A 93 -5.33 -5.03 6.41
C GLU A 93 -4.86 -3.98 5.40
N PHE A 94 -3.80 -4.31 4.65
CA PHE A 94 -3.28 -3.45 3.59
C PHE A 94 -2.54 -4.29 2.55
N TYR A 95 -2.27 -3.68 1.40
CA TYR A 95 -1.41 -4.27 0.38
C TYR A 95 -0.04 -3.63 0.45
N MET A 96 1.01 -4.43 0.35
CA MET A 96 2.40 -3.96 0.27
C MET A 96 3.05 -4.46 -1.02
N ASP A 97 3.88 -3.63 -1.64
CA ASP A 97 4.71 -4.08 -2.75
C ASP A 97 5.61 -5.25 -2.31
N LYS A 98 5.61 -6.29 -3.15
CA LYS A 98 6.40 -7.50 -2.94
C LYS A 98 7.92 -7.23 -2.90
N TYR A 99 8.32 -6.22 -3.66
CA TYR A 99 9.71 -5.84 -3.96
C TYR A 99 9.91 -4.35 -3.68
N GLU A 100 11.15 -3.93 -3.48
CA GLU A 100 11.53 -2.52 -3.56
C GLU A 100 11.19 -1.97 -4.96
N VAL A 101 10.93 -0.67 -5.09
CA VAL A 101 10.70 -0.06 -6.40
C VAL A 101 11.99 -0.18 -7.23
N SER A 102 11.92 -0.84 -8.37
CA SER A 102 13.09 -1.01 -9.24
C SER A 102 13.36 0.22 -10.11
N ASN A 103 14.59 0.32 -10.62
CA ASN A 103 14.98 1.35 -11.59
C ASN A 103 14.03 1.39 -12.79
N ASN A 104 13.62 0.23 -13.30
CA ASN A 104 12.71 0.17 -14.45
C ASN A 104 11.31 0.74 -14.13
N LYS A 105 10.76 0.42 -12.96
CA LYS A 105 9.47 0.99 -12.52
C LYS A 105 9.55 2.51 -12.33
N TYR A 106 10.66 3.00 -11.78
CA TYR A 106 10.88 4.43 -11.62
C TYR A 106 11.10 5.12 -12.98
N ARG A 107 11.75 4.45 -13.94
CA ARG A 107 11.90 4.96 -15.31
C ARG A 107 10.56 5.08 -16.04
N GLN A 108 9.66 4.12 -15.85
CA GLN A 108 8.28 4.22 -16.36
C GLN A 108 7.59 5.50 -15.87
N PHE A 109 7.79 5.85 -14.59
CA PHE A 109 7.28 7.11 -14.05
C PHE A 109 7.89 8.33 -14.75
N LEU A 110 9.21 8.38 -14.91
CA LEU A 110 9.86 9.51 -15.59
C LEU A 110 9.45 9.65 -17.06
N GLU A 111 9.32 8.53 -17.79
CA GLU A 111 8.86 8.55 -19.18
C GLU A 111 7.40 9.01 -19.28
N ALA A 112 6.52 8.58 -18.37
CA ALA A 112 5.14 9.07 -18.34
C ALA A 112 5.06 10.59 -18.11
N VAL A 113 5.92 11.13 -17.24
CA VAL A 113 6.03 12.58 -17.01
C VAL A 113 6.60 13.29 -18.24
N ARG A 114 7.64 12.73 -18.87
CA ARG A 114 8.29 13.31 -20.06
C ARG A 114 7.36 13.38 -21.26
N MET A 115 6.57 12.32 -21.51
CA MET A 115 5.64 12.25 -22.64
C MET A 115 4.35 13.05 -22.39
N GLY A 116 4.09 13.48 -21.15
CA GLY A 116 2.80 14.08 -20.77
C GLY A 116 1.63 13.08 -20.82
N GLU A 117 1.92 11.79 -20.99
CA GLU A 117 0.97 10.67 -21.05
C GLU A 117 0.50 10.25 -19.64
N LEU A 118 0.23 11.24 -18.80
CA LEU A 118 -0.46 10.98 -17.54
C LEU A 118 -1.92 10.56 -17.81
N ALA A 119 -2.54 11.13 -18.84
CA ALA A 119 -3.96 10.97 -19.15
C ALA A 119 -4.21 10.03 -20.34
N LEU A 120 -4.14 8.71 -20.14
CA LEU A 120 -4.82 7.77 -21.06
C LEU A 120 -6.30 7.64 -20.65
N SER A 121 -7.17 8.41 -21.31
CA SER A 121 -8.64 8.21 -21.43
C SER A 121 -9.45 7.70 -20.21
N THR A 122 -9.76 8.58 -19.22
CA THR A 122 -10.93 8.63 -18.27
C THR A 122 -11.43 7.34 -17.57
N PRO A 123 -11.83 7.33 -16.26
CA PRO A 123 -12.52 8.40 -15.50
C PRO A 123 -12.12 8.46 -14.00
N THR A 124 -11.07 9.19 -13.64
CA THR A 124 -10.76 9.42 -12.22
C THR A 124 -11.68 10.49 -11.61
N THR A 125 -12.00 10.42 -10.32
CA THR A 125 -12.70 11.55 -9.64
C THR A 125 -11.82 12.81 -9.58
N LEU A 126 -10.49 12.65 -9.66
CA LEU A 126 -9.56 13.75 -9.93
C LEU A 126 -9.75 14.21 -11.38
N LYS A 127 -10.42 15.36 -11.54
CA LYS A 127 -10.61 15.99 -12.85
C LYS A 127 -9.31 16.43 -13.52
N ASP A 128 -8.29 16.76 -12.72
CA ASP A 128 -7.03 17.31 -13.21
C ASP A 128 -5.84 16.38 -12.85
N PRO A 129 -4.93 16.10 -13.81
CA PRO A 129 -3.72 15.32 -13.54
C PRO A 129 -2.77 16.07 -12.60
N PRO A 130 -2.04 15.37 -11.72
CA PRO A 130 -0.98 15.98 -10.93
C PRO A 130 0.10 16.55 -11.85
N GLN A 131 0.59 17.74 -11.52
CA GLN A 131 1.65 18.41 -12.28
C GLN A 131 3.00 18.07 -11.67
N PHE A 132 3.89 17.52 -12.48
CA PHE A 132 5.24 17.15 -12.07
C PHE A 132 6.28 17.94 -12.85
N ASN A 133 7.29 18.44 -12.14
CA ASN A 133 8.50 18.97 -12.75
C ASN A 133 9.52 17.84 -12.89
N ILE A 134 9.90 17.49 -14.11
CA ILE A 134 10.80 16.36 -14.35
C ILE A 134 12.19 16.57 -13.73
N ASP A 135 12.70 17.80 -13.72
CA ASP A 135 14.03 18.12 -13.19
C ASP A 135 14.14 17.82 -11.69
N GLU A 136 13.02 17.91 -10.97
CA GLU A 136 12.94 17.58 -9.55
C GLU A 136 12.77 16.07 -9.28
N LEU A 137 12.45 15.27 -10.31
CA LEU A 137 12.15 13.85 -10.18
C LEU A 137 13.31 12.94 -10.58
N VAL A 138 14.25 13.43 -11.39
CA VAL A 138 15.40 12.62 -11.80
C VAL A 138 16.21 12.19 -10.56
N PRO A 139 16.55 10.90 -10.42
CA PRO A 139 17.44 10.42 -9.37
C PRO A 139 18.82 11.06 -9.50
N ASP A 140 19.42 11.41 -8.38
CA ASP A 140 20.79 11.91 -8.38
C ASP A 140 21.76 10.73 -8.47
N THR A 141 22.41 10.55 -9.61
CA THR A 141 23.39 9.47 -9.83
C THR A 141 24.75 9.78 -9.20
N THR A 142 25.03 11.04 -8.86
CA THR A 142 26.31 11.45 -8.23
C THR A 142 26.46 10.89 -6.82
N VAL A 143 25.38 10.38 -6.22
CA VAL A 143 25.40 9.71 -4.92
C VAL A 143 26.40 8.55 -4.86
N TRP A 144 26.69 7.88 -5.98
CA TRP A 144 27.65 6.78 -6.03
C TRP A 144 29.10 7.21 -5.80
N SER A 145 29.45 8.45 -6.19
CA SER A 145 30.77 9.03 -5.93
C SER A 145 30.80 9.86 -4.65
N GLN A 146 29.69 10.52 -4.29
CA GLN A 146 29.61 11.39 -3.12
C GLN A 146 29.38 10.67 -1.79
N SER A 147 28.64 9.55 -1.79
CA SER A 147 28.30 8.83 -0.55
C SER A 147 29.50 8.18 0.13
N PHE A 148 30.61 7.99 -0.59
CA PHE A 148 31.76 7.24 -0.10
C PHE A 148 33.08 7.97 -0.38
N THR A 149 33.82 8.26 0.68
CA THR A 149 35.10 8.98 0.57
C THR A 149 36.17 8.11 -0.12
N HIS A 150 36.82 8.65 -1.16
CA HIS A 150 37.89 7.98 -1.92
C HIS A 150 37.48 6.61 -2.51
N HIS A 151 36.25 6.49 -2.99
CA HIS A 151 35.71 5.29 -3.63
C HIS A 151 35.64 5.42 -5.15
N TYR A 152 35.95 4.35 -5.89
CA TYR A 152 35.78 4.30 -7.34
C TYR A 152 34.32 3.99 -7.70
N GLY A 153 33.45 4.98 -7.52
CA GLY A 153 32.00 4.89 -7.78
C GLY A 153 31.58 5.30 -9.20
N ASP A 154 32.52 5.79 -10.02
CA ASP A 154 32.25 6.33 -11.36
C ASP A 154 31.45 5.38 -12.27
N PRO A 155 31.73 4.05 -12.32
CA PRO A 155 30.96 3.15 -13.17
C PRO A 155 29.48 3.06 -12.76
N LEU A 156 29.18 3.12 -11.46
CA LEU A 156 27.80 3.06 -10.98
C LEU A 156 27.10 4.42 -11.19
N MET A 157 27.83 5.53 -11.05
CA MET A 157 27.30 6.84 -11.39
C MET A 157 26.83 6.90 -12.86
N GLU A 158 27.59 6.32 -13.79
CA GLU A 158 27.25 6.32 -15.22
C GLU A 158 26.17 5.30 -15.57
N TYR A 159 26.28 4.05 -15.09
CA TYR A 159 25.47 2.96 -15.62
C TYR A 159 24.27 2.56 -14.75
N TYR A 160 24.24 2.89 -13.45
CA TYR A 160 23.26 2.28 -12.53
C TYR A 160 21.80 2.59 -12.90
N PHE A 161 21.49 3.84 -13.25
CA PHE A 161 20.12 4.21 -13.59
C PHE A 161 19.83 4.07 -15.09
N GLU A 162 20.84 4.21 -15.94
CA GLU A 162 20.68 4.26 -17.40
C GLU A 162 20.73 2.88 -18.07
N HIS A 163 21.58 1.97 -17.60
CA HIS A 163 21.87 0.74 -18.30
C HIS A 163 20.86 -0.38 -18.00
N PRO A 164 20.37 -1.14 -19.00
CA PRO A 164 19.38 -2.21 -18.80
C PRO A 164 19.78 -3.32 -17.82
N ALA A 165 21.09 -3.51 -17.61
CA ALA A 165 21.60 -4.49 -16.64
C ALA A 165 21.14 -4.23 -15.19
N PHE A 166 20.76 -2.98 -14.88
CA PHE A 166 20.31 -2.57 -13.56
C PHE A 166 18.79 -2.34 -13.48
N ASP A 167 18.01 -2.80 -14.46
CA ASP A 167 16.55 -2.58 -14.52
C ASP A 167 15.80 -3.22 -13.35
N ASP A 168 16.26 -4.40 -12.91
CA ASP A 168 15.68 -5.16 -11.81
C ASP A 168 16.31 -4.84 -10.44
N TYR A 169 17.15 -3.82 -10.36
CA TYR A 169 17.77 -3.35 -9.11
C TYR A 169 16.94 -2.22 -8.49
N PRO A 170 17.00 -2.04 -7.15
CA PRO A 170 16.22 -0.99 -6.48
C PRO A 170 16.67 0.40 -6.91
N VAL A 171 15.72 1.31 -7.06
CA VAL A 171 16.02 2.72 -7.32
C VAL A 171 16.62 3.37 -6.08
N VAL A 172 17.73 4.08 -6.26
CA VAL A 172 18.44 4.85 -5.23
C VAL A 172 18.76 6.25 -5.76
N GLY A 173 19.33 7.12 -4.91
CA GLY A 173 19.59 8.51 -5.28
C GLY A 173 18.30 9.35 -5.31
N ILE A 174 17.31 8.93 -4.54
CA ILE A 174 16.00 9.59 -4.46
C ILE A 174 15.72 10.10 -3.04
N SER A 175 15.02 11.23 -2.97
CA SER A 175 14.57 11.84 -1.72
C SER A 175 13.23 11.28 -1.27
N TRP A 176 12.85 11.53 -0.02
CA TRP A 176 11.55 11.14 0.51
C TRP A 176 10.39 11.78 -0.26
N GLU A 177 10.56 13.04 -0.66
CA GLU A 177 9.57 13.76 -1.46
C GLU A 177 9.40 13.15 -2.86
N GLN A 178 10.50 12.77 -3.51
CA GLN A 178 10.46 12.08 -4.80
C GLN A 178 9.74 10.72 -4.70
N ALA A 179 9.94 9.97 -3.61
CA ALA A 179 9.23 8.73 -3.35
C ALA A 179 7.72 8.94 -3.16
N LYS A 180 7.31 10.04 -2.51
CA LYS A 180 5.88 10.42 -2.41
C LYS A 180 5.27 10.81 -3.74
N LYS A 181 5.97 11.59 -4.57
CA LYS A 181 5.52 11.96 -5.92
C LYS A 181 5.32 10.71 -6.79
N PHE A 182 6.19 9.70 -6.65
CA PHE A 182 5.99 8.40 -7.32
C PHE A 182 4.71 7.69 -6.83
N CYS A 183 4.40 7.71 -5.53
CA CYS A 183 3.17 7.11 -5.01
C CYS A 183 1.91 7.83 -5.53
N GLU A 184 1.95 9.16 -5.62
CA GLU A 184 0.88 9.97 -6.21
C GLU A 184 0.66 9.62 -7.69
N TRP A 185 1.76 9.56 -8.46
CA TRP A 185 1.70 9.12 -9.85
C TRP A 185 1.15 7.70 -9.99
N LYS A 186 1.62 6.73 -9.20
CA LYS A 186 1.15 5.34 -9.24
C LYS A 186 -0.35 5.25 -8.96
N THR A 187 -0.86 6.08 -8.05
CA THR A 187 -2.31 6.21 -7.78
C THR A 187 -3.05 6.72 -8.98
N TYR A 188 -2.59 7.82 -9.56
CA TYR A 188 -3.22 8.42 -10.72
C TYR A 188 -3.20 7.47 -11.93
N HIS A 189 -2.04 6.87 -12.21
CA HIS A 189 -1.84 5.90 -13.29
C HIS A 189 -2.76 4.68 -13.14
N MET A 190 -2.98 4.18 -11.93
CA MET A 190 -3.89 3.06 -11.72
C MET A 190 -5.35 3.48 -11.95
N ASN A 191 -5.80 4.56 -11.31
CA ASN A 191 -7.21 4.98 -11.41
C ASN A 191 -7.57 5.50 -12.82
N ALA A 192 -6.62 6.08 -13.55
CA ALA A 192 -6.84 6.50 -14.94
C ALA A 192 -7.05 5.31 -15.89
N ASN A 193 -6.45 4.15 -15.58
CA ASN A 193 -6.52 2.95 -16.42
C ASN A 193 -7.53 1.90 -15.91
N ASP A 194 -8.06 2.08 -14.69
CA ASP A 194 -9.08 1.20 -14.14
C ASP A 194 -10.47 1.56 -14.66
N LYS A 195 -11.32 0.54 -14.84
CA LYS A 195 -12.70 0.69 -15.33
C LYS A 195 -13.72 0.55 -14.20
N SER A 196 -13.26 0.58 -12.96
CA SER A 196 -14.11 0.51 -11.78
C SER A 196 -15.05 1.73 -11.71
N GLU A 197 -16.19 1.54 -11.07
CA GLU A 197 -17.14 2.64 -10.81
C GLU A 197 -16.61 3.61 -9.74
N TYR A 198 -15.70 3.13 -8.88
CA TYR A 198 -15.14 3.88 -7.75
C TYR A 198 -13.62 3.85 -7.81
N ASP A 199 -13.00 5.00 -7.55
CA ASP A 199 -11.56 5.15 -7.45
C ASP A 199 -10.99 4.19 -6.40
N MET A 200 -9.85 3.58 -6.73
CA MET A 200 -9.11 2.77 -5.80
C MET A 200 -8.35 3.65 -4.79
N PRO A 201 -8.04 3.10 -3.60
CA PRO A 201 -7.29 3.83 -2.58
C PRO A 201 -5.91 4.27 -3.09
N ARG A 202 -5.42 5.39 -2.54
CA ARG A 202 -4.10 5.92 -2.92
C ARG A 202 -2.97 4.98 -2.49
N PHE A 203 -1.97 4.86 -3.35
CA PHE A 203 -0.65 4.39 -2.98
C PHE A 203 0.04 5.45 -2.12
N ARG A 204 0.82 4.99 -1.15
CA ARG A 204 1.63 5.81 -0.25
C ARG A 204 2.85 5.03 0.22
N LEU A 205 3.74 5.71 0.93
CA LEU A 205 4.77 5.04 1.70
C LEU A 205 4.13 4.30 2.89
N PRO A 206 4.70 3.16 3.31
CA PRO A 206 4.25 2.46 4.52
C PRO A 206 4.43 3.35 5.75
N SER A 207 3.57 3.19 6.76
CA SER A 207 3.92 3.67 8.09
C SER A 207 5.05 2.83 8.68
N GLU A 208 5.77 3.37 9.66
CA GLU A 208 6.83 2.63 10.36
C GLU A 208 6.31 1.31 10.93
N ALA A 209 5.10 1.32 11.49
CA ALA A 209 4.50 0.14 12.10
C ALA A 209 3.99 -0.87 11.05
N GLU A 210 3.42 -0.40 9.93
CA GLU A 210 3.09 -1.28 8.79
C GLU A 210 4.35 -1.96 8.23
N TRP A 211 5.44 -1.20 8.10
CA TRP A 211 6.72 -1.71 7.62
C TRP A 211 7.27 -2.79 8.56
N GLU A 212 7.29 -2.54 9.87
CA GLU A 212 7.81 -3.52 10.84
C GLU A 212 6.92 -4.77 10.90
N TYR A 213 5.61 -4.61 10.88
CA TYR A 213 4.66 -5.72 10.86
C TYR A 213 4.86 -6.60 9.63
N ALA A 214 4.99 -5.96 8.45
CA ALA A 214 5.28 -6.64 7.21
C ALA A 214 6.63 -7.35 7.27
N ALA A 215 7.68 -6.70 7.80
CA ALA A 215 9.02 -7.26 7.91
C ALA A 215 9.05 -8.54 8.77
N LYS A 216 8.34 -8.54 9.91
CA LYS A 216 8.24 -9.70 10.80
C LYS A 216 7.54 -10.91 10.16
N GLY A 217 6.75 -10.70 9.10
CA GLY A 217 6.17 -11.78 8.31
C GLY A 217 5.29 -12.72 9.14
N GLY A 218 4.41 -12.16 9.99
CA GLY A 218 3.49 -12.93 10.84
C GLY A 218 4.14 -13.64 12.04
N LYS A 219 5.40 -13.36 12.35
CA LYS A 219 6.06 -13.80 13.59
C LYS A 219 5.88 -12.71 14.66
N GLU A 220 5.50 -13.08 15.87
CA GLU A 220 5.25 -12.09 16.94
C GLU A 220 6.53 -11.36 17.39
N ILE A 221 7.60 -12.13 17.58
CA ILE A 221 8.91 -11.64 18.00
C ILE A 221 9.94 -12.24 17.04
N ALA A 222 10.45 -11.43 16.12
CA ALA A 222 11.48 -11.82 15.16
C ALA A 222 12.57 -10.76 15.14
N LYS A 223 13.83 -11.20 15.16
CA LYS A 223 14.99 -10.31 15.03
C LYS A 223 15.19 -9.88 13.59
N TYR A 224 15.06 -10.80 12.65
CA TYR A 224 15.14 -10.60 11.20
C TYR A 224 13.86 -11.13 10.52
N PRO A 225 13.59 -10.80 9.24
CA PRO A 225 12.38 -11.24 8.54
C PRO A 225 12.18 -12.77 8.48
N TRP A 226 13.28 -13.53 8.41
CA TRP A 226 13.28 -14.99 8.46
C TRP A 226 13.21 -15.56 9.90
N GLY A 227 13.25 -14.72 10.93
CA GLY A 227 13.32 -15.11 12.33
C GLY A 227 14.65 -14.70 12.96
N GLY A 228 15.30 -15.60 13.69
CA GLY A 228 16.56 -15.30 14.34
C GLY A 228 17.06 -16.49 15.16
N PRO A 229 18.22 -16.36 15.83
CA PRO A 229 19.07 -15.17 15.88
C PRO A 229 20.11 -15.10 14.76
N TYR A 230 20.20 -16.12 13.89
CA TYR A 230 21.29 -16.24 12.92
C TYR A 230 21.01 -15.54 11.59
N LEU A 231 22.07 -14.97 11.00
CA LEU A 231 22.09 -14.34 9.67
C LEU A 231 22.30 -15.35 8.53
N LYS A 232 22.73 -16.57 8.88
CA LYS A 232 23.05 -17.65 7.94
C LYS A 232 22.00 -18.75 8.01
N ASN A 233 21.66 -19.30 6.86
CA ASN A 233 20.79 -20.46 6.77
C ASN A 233 21.53 -21.73 7.23
N ARG A 234 20.84 -22.88 7.26
CA ARG A 234 21.44 -24.18 7.64
C ARG A 234 22.64 -24.60 6.77
N ARG A 235 22.75 -24.07 5.55
CA ARG A 235 23.87 -24.33 4.62
C ARG A 235 25.04 -23.36 4.82
N GLY A 236 24.91 -22.38 5.70
CA GLY A 236 25.93 -21.37 5.95
C GLY A 236 25.89 -20.15 5.00
N CYS A 237 24.90 -20.05 4.13
CA CYS A 237 24.73 -18.90 3.23
C CYS A 237 24.01 -17.76 3.95
N LEU A 238 24.42 -16.52 3.67
CA LEU A 238 23.73 -15.32 4.16
C LEU A 238 22.35 -15.18 3.51
N MET A 239 21.40 -14.60 4.24
CA MET A 239 19.98 -14.52 3.84
C MET A 239 19.53 -13.10 3.44
N ALA A 240 20.45 -12.14 3.43
CA ALA A 240 20.23 -10.76 3.05
C ALA A 240 21.51 -10.18 2.44
N ASN A 241 21.37 -9.09 1.71
CA ASN A 241 22.46 -8.28 1.18
C ASN A 241 22.85 -7.19 2.19
N PHE A 242 24.06 -7.24 2.76
CA PHE A 242 24.52 -6.28 3.76
C PHE A 242 26.05 -6.19 3.78
N LYS A 243 26.61 -5.63 4.86
CA LYS A 243 28.05 -5.68 5.14
C LYS A 243 28.39 -6.73 6.22
N PRO A 244 28.73 -7.98 5.84
CA PRO A 244 29.06 -9.05 6.79
C PRO A 244 30.27 -8.78 7.66
N GLY A 245 31.26 -8.06 7.12
CA GLY A 245 32.51 -7.81 7.82
C GLY A 245 33.22 -6.54 7.36
N ARG A 246 34.21 -6.12 8.15
CA ARG A 246 35.04 -4.96 7.79
C ARG A 246 35.85 -5.28 6.53
N GLY A 247 35.52 -4.60 5.43
CA GLY A 247 36.19 -4.78 4.14
C GLY A 247 35.69 -5.99 3.33
N ASN A 248 34.70 -6.73 3.84
CA ASN A 248 34.07 -7.83 3.11
C ASN A 248 32.60 -7.51 2.85
N TYR A 249 32.30 -7.12 1.61
CA TYR A 249 30.96 -6.83 1.11
C TYR A 249 30.41 -7.93 0.20
N ILE A 250 31.21 -8.93 -0.20
CA ILE A 250 30.82 -9.89 -1.26
C ILE A 250 30.42 -11.27 -0.72
N ASP A 251 30.55 -11.51 0.60
CA ASP A 251 30.27 -12.83 1.21
C ASP A 251 28.82 -13.29 0.98
N ASP A 252 27.89 -12.36 0.77
CA ASP A 252 26.49 -12.63 0.45
C ASP A 252 26.20 -12.78 -1.06
N GLY A 253 27.18 -12.46 -1.91
CA GLY A 253 27.12 -12.55 -3.36
C GLY A 253 27.04 -11.21 -4.08
N PHE A 254 26.84 -10.08 -3.39
CA PHE A 254 26.67 -8.77 -4.03
C PHE A 254 27.48 -7.68 -3.33
N ALA A 255 28.37 -6.99 -4.06
CA ALA A 255 29.19 -5.93 -3.46
C ALA A 255 28.42 -4.62 -3.17
N TYR A 256 27.32 -4.39 -3.89
CA TYR A 256 26.45 -3.22 -3.81
C TYR A 256 25.01 -3.68 -3.66
N THR A 257 24.05 -3.02 -4.30
CA THR A 257 22.69 -3.53 -4.40
C THR A 257 22.64 -4.87 -5.12
N ALA A 258 21.60 -5.63 -4.83
CA ALA A 258 21.19 -6.88 -5.46
C ALA A 258 19.85 -6.64 -6.17
N PRO A 259 19.47 -7.52 -7.12
CA PRO A 259 18.13 -7.50 -7.72
C PRO A 259 17.04 -7.53 -6.64
N VAL A 260 15.92 -6.86 -6.90
CA VAL A 260 14.84 -6.70 -5.91
C VAL A 260 14.17 -8.02 -5.54
N ASP A 261 14.33 -9.06 -6.34
CA ASP A 261 13.81 -10.42 -6.12
C ASP A 261 14.88 -11.39 -5.56
N ALA A 262 16.05 -10.89 -5.18
CA ALA A 262 17.09 -11.67 -4.54
C ALA A 262 16.66 -12.19 -3.16
N TYR A 263 17.31 -13.28 -2.72
CA TYR A 263 17.05 -13.97 -1.44
C TYR A 263 15.64 -14.54 -1.30
N ALA A 264 15.39 -15.18 -0.15
CA ALA A 264 14.08 -15.78 0.13
C ALA A 264 13.11 -14.72 0.68
N PRO A 265 11.84 -14.73 0.25
CA PRO A 265 10.83 -13.87 0.84
C PRO A 265 10.52 -14.26 2.29
N ASN A 266 9.94 -13.32 3.02
CA ASN A 266 9.31 -13.61 4.31
C ASN A 266 7.98 -14.38 4.13
N ASN A 267 7.29 -14.72 5.23
CA ASN A 267 6.07 -15.53 5.16
C ASN A 267 4.88 -14.83 4.45
N PHE A 268 4.93 -13.49 4.32
CA PHE A 268 3.94 -12.74 3.54
C PHE A 268 4.30 -12.67 2.05
N GLY A 269 5.43 -13.24 1.64
CA GLY A 269 5.90 -13.23 0.26
C GLY A 269 6.70 -11.98 -0.11
N ILE A 270 7.12 -11.18 0.88
CA ILE A 270 7.82 -9.91 0.68
C ILE A 270 9.34 -10.12 0.71
N TYR A 271 10.03 -9.56 -0.27
CA TYR A 271 11.47 -9.71 -0.48
C TYR A 271 12.25 -8.53 0.10
N ASN A 272 13.52 -8.78 0.43
CA ASN A 272 14.50 -7.78 0.86
C ASN A 272 14.00 -6.82 1.96
N MET A 273 13.16 -7.29 2.89
CA MET A 273 12.78 -6.49 4.07
C MET A 273 13.93 -6.26 5.04
N ALA A 274 15.10 -6.86 4.80
CA ALA A 274 16.32 -6.65 5.56
C ALA A 274 17.48 -6.59 4.58
N GLY A 275 18.18 -5.47 4.57
CA GLY A 275 19.32 -5.22 3.69
C GLY A 275 18.89 -4.79 2.29
N ASN A 276 19.78 -4.97 1.33
CA ASN A 276 19.69 -4.39 -0.01
C ASN A 276 19.66 -2.86 0.03
N VAL A 277 18.49 -2.21 0.06
CA VAL A 277 18.41 -0.78 0.34
C VAL A 277 17.57 -0.52 1.59
N SER A 278 17.98 0.48 2.35
CA SER A 278 17.12 0.98 3.42
C SER A 278 15.90 1.66 2.80
N GLU A 279 14.77 1.66 3.49
CA GLU A 279 13.52 2.12 2.91
C GLU A 279 12.93 3.32 3.64
N TRP A 280 12.53 4.31 2.84
CA TRP A 280 11.72 5.43 3.31
C TRP A 280 10.34 4.96 3.80
N VAL A 281 9.96 5.40 4.99
CA VAL A 281 8.59 5.27 5.51
C VAL A 281 7.93 6.64 5.65
N GLU A 282 6.61 6.68 5.85
CA GLU A 282 5.84 7.93 5.89
C GLU A 282 6.08 8.74 7.17
N ASP A 283 6.43 8.09 8.28
CA ASP A 283 6.56 8.68 9.61
C ASP A 283 7.70 9.70 9.74
N ALA A 284 7.43 10.78 10.48
CA ALA A 284 8.47 11.68 10.97
C ALA A 284 9.30 11.00 12.07
N TYR A 285 10.60 11.32 12.13
CA TYR A 285 11.45 10.71 13.15
C TYR A 285 11.31 11.41 14.49
N ASN A 286 10.83 10.68 15.49
CA ASN A 286 10.86 11.10 16.88
C ASN A 286 11.39 9.94 17.75
N PRO A 287 12.43 10.16 18.59
CA PRO A 287 12.90 9.13 19.53
C PRO A 287 11.82 8.58 20.45
N ALA A 288 10.80 9.39 20.79
CA ALA A 288 9.66 9.01 21.61
C ALA A 288 8.41 8.62 20.79
N GLY A 289 8.54 8.44 19.47
CA GLY A 289 7.39 8.24 18.57
C GLY A 289 6.47 7.07 18.96
N SER A 290 7.02 5.95 19.44
CA SER A 290 6.23 4.78 19.85
C SER A 290 5.40 5.01 21.12
N ALA A 291 5.82 5.92 21.99
CA ALA A 291 5.07 6.29 23.19
C ALA A 291 3.97 7.34 22.90
N LEU A 292 4.16 8.16 21.86
CA LEU A 292 3.23 9.23 21.47
C LEU A 292 2.10 8.75 20.57
N THR A 293 2.35 7.72 19.78
CA THR A 293 1.36 7.19 18.82
C THR A 293 0.30 6.33 19.50
N TRP A 294 -0.84 6.15 18.83
CA TRP A 294 -1.91 5.27 19.29
C TRP A 294 -1.52 3.77 19.12
N ASP A 295 -2.34 2.83 19.59
CA ASP A 295 -2.08 1.39 19.47
C ASP A 295 -2.76 0.74 18.24
N LEU A 296 -3.69 1.44 17.58
CA LEU A 296 -4.32 1.06 16.32
C LEU A 296 -3.77 1.92 15.17
N ASP A 297 -3.23 1.27 14.13
CA ASP A 297 -2.65 1.89 12.93
C ASP A 297 -1.80 3.13 13.22
N PRO A 298 -0.76 3.01 14.07
CA PRO A 298 0.04 4.15 14.48
C PRO A 298 0.79 4.76 13.30
N LYS A 299 0.75 6.09 13.27
CA LYS A 299 1.49 6.94 12.37
C LYS A 299 1.86 8.22 13.11
N TYR A 300 3.12 8.60 13.07
CA TYR A 300 3.61 9.85 13.65
C TYR A 300 3.89 10.87 12.54
N GLU A 301 3.14 11.97 12.57
CA GLU A 301 3.29 13.09 11.64
C GLU A 301 3.68 14.35 12.41
N ASP A 302 4.72 15.03 11.94
CA ASP A 302 5.09 16.37 12.38
C ASP A 302 5.64 17.13 11.16
N GLU A 303 5.01 18.26 10.84
CA GLU A 303 5.39 19.13 9.72
C GLU A 303 6.68 19.90 9.99
N ASN A 304 7.04 20.11 11.27
CA ASN A 304 8.25 20.82 11.65
C ASN A 304 9.48 19.89 11.71
N GLU A 305 9.28 18.58 11.59
CA GLU A 305 10.35 17.60 11.62
C GLU A 305 10.75 17.17 10.19
N SER A 306 11.94 17.61 9.80
CA SER A 306 12.52 17.33 8.48
C SER A 306 13.12 15.93 8.38
N ARG A 307 13.42 15.28 9.51
CA ARG A 307 13.94 13.91 9.53
C ARG A 307 12.80 12.91 9.34
N LYS A 308 12.95 12.01 8.40
CA LYS A 308 12.01 10.91 8.16
C LYS A 308 12.64 9.59 8.57
N VAL A 309 11.80 8.67 9.01
CA VAL A 309 12.25 7.36 9.47
C VAL A 309 12.70 6.54 8.25
N VAL A 310 13.75 5.75 8.46
CA VAL A 310 14.31 4.82 7.49
C VAL A 310 14.47 3.45 8.17
N ARG A 311 14.08 2.38 7.48
CA ARG A 311 14.03 1.00 8.02
C ARG A 311 14.75 0.00 7.12
N GLY A 312 15.01 -1.20 7.66
CA GLY A 312 15.53 -2.36 6.91
C GLY A 312 17.04 -2.48 6.78
N GLY A 313 17.76 -1.35 6.85
CA GLY A 313 19.20 -1.33 6.61
C GLY A 313 19.54 -1.62 5.14
N SER A 314 20.79 -1.40 4.77
CA SER A 314 21.22 -1.50 3.37
C SER A 314 22.42 -2.41 3.19
N TRP A 315 22.80 -2.64 1.93
CA TRP A 315 24.02 -3.33 1.51
C TRP A 315 25.29 -2.77 2.17
N LYS A 316 25.30 -1.48 2.58
CA LYS A 316 26.47 -0.90 3.27
C LYS A 316 26.49 -1.12 4.77
N ASP A 317 25.36 -1.48 5.37
CA ASP A 317 25.16 -1.49 6.81
C ASP A 317 25.48 -2.85 7.43
N ILE A 318 25.85 -2.84 8.71
CA ILE A 318 26.11 -4.05 9.47
C ILE A 318 24.81 -4.72 9.91
N ALA A 319 24.92 -5.98 10.32
CA ALA A 319 23.80 -6.84 10.72
C ALA A 319 22.81 -6.25 11.74
N HIS A 320 23.23 -5.31 12.58
CA HIS A 320 22.35 -4.65 13.56
C HIS A 320 21.24 -3.82 12.89
N TYR A 321 21.54 -3.18 11.75
CA TYR A 321 20.57 -2.36 11.02
C TYR A 321 19.58 -3.17 10.20
N LEU A 322 19.84 -4.46 10.01
CA LEU A 322 18.95 -5.40 9.32
C LEU A 322 17.83 -5.91 10.21
N GLU A 323 17.92 -5.64 11.51
CA GLU A 323 16.92 -6.12 12.46
C GLU A 323 15.58 -5.47 12.16
N THR A 324 14.49 -6.24 12.24
CA THR A 324 13.16 -5.75 11.87
C THR A 324 12.72 -4.56 12.70
N SER A 325 13.25 -4.41 13.92
CA SER A 325 12.93 -3.37 14.90
C SER A 325 13.84 -2.14 14.86
N THR A 326 15.00 -2.23 14.21
CA THR A 326 15.96 -1.12 14.18
C THR A 326 15.41 -0.01 13.30
N ARG A 327 15.41 1.22 13.81
CA ARG A 327 15.07 2.43 13.06
C ARG A 327 16.28 3.31 12.93
N THR A 328 16.39 3.98 11.80
CA THR A 328 17.26 5.15 11.65
C THR A 328 16.42 6.29 11.09
N TYR A 329 17.08 7.42 10.87
CA TYR A 329 16.49 8.55 10.19
C TYR A 329 17.46 9.08 9.16
N GLU A 330 16.90 9.80 8.21
CA GLU A 330 17.64 10.64 7.29
C GLU A 330 16.79 11.87 6.97
N TYR A 331 17.41 12.95 6.51
CA TYR A 331 16.66 14.16 6.16
C TYR A 331 15.88 13.96 4.86
N GLN A 332 14.66 14.49 4.79
CA GLN A 332 13.73 14.24 3.68
C GLN A 332 14.24 14.66 2.29
N ASP A 333 15.17 15.60 2.22
CA ASP A 333 15.80 16.15 1.02
C ASP A 333 17.08 15.41 0.60
N VAL A 334 17.67 14.64 1.52
CA VAL A 334 18.92 13.92 1.29
C VAL A 334 18.69 12.72 0.37
N LYS A 335 19.57 12.60 -0.61
CA LYS A 335 19.62 11.50 -1.59
C LYS A 335 20.88 10.69 -1.33
N THR A 336 20.76 9.36 -1.28
CA THR A 336 21.91 8.48 -1.02
C THR A 336 21.91 7.25 -1.91
N ALA A 337 23.07 6.60 -2.04
CA ALA A 337 23.24 5.38 -2.84
C ALA A 337 22.67 4.09 -2.20
N HIS A 338 22.03 4.19 -1.04
CA HIS A 338 21.65 3.04 -0.22
C HIS A 338 20.26 3.15 0.39
N ILE A 339 19.51 4.22 0.08
CA ILE A 339 18.12 4.39 0.49
C ILE A 339 17.24 4.38 -0.77
N GLY A 340 16.23 3.50 -0.76
CA GLY A 340 15.15 3.42 -1.73
C GLY A 340 13.81 3.42 -1.00
N PHE A 341 12.81 2.75 -1.56
CA PHE A 341 11.47 2.67 -0.98
C PHE A 341 10.65 1.55 -1.63
N ARG A 342 9.52 1.25 -0.96
CA ARG A 342 8.42 0.46 -1.51
C ARG A 342 7.10 1.17 -1.22
N THR A 343 6.03 0.77 -1.91
CA THR A 343 4.72 1.40 -1.71
C THR A 343 3.74 0.45 -1.02
N VAL A 344 2.75 1.04 -0.37
CA VAL A 344 1.59 0.35 0.19
C VAL A 344 0.30 0.98 -0.33
N MET A 345 -0.77 0.22 -0.25
CA MET A 345 -2.12 0.68 -0.53
C MET A 345 -3.05 0.18 0.58
N THR A 346 -3.84 1.08 1.15
CA THR A 346 -4.80 0.72 2.19
C THR A 346 -5.85 -0.26 1.63
N PHE A 347 -6.17 -1.30 2.40
CA PHE A 347 -7.31 -2.16 2.08
C PHE A 347 -8.60 -1.53 2.59
N ILE A 348 -9.60 -1.41 1.72
CA ILE A 348 -10.95 -1.01 2.07
C ILE A 348 -11.81 -2.26 2.07
N GLY A 349 -12.35 -2.58 3.23
CA GLY A 349 -13.21 -3.75 3.39
C GLY A 349 -13.19 -4.24 4.82
N ARG A 350 -13.81 -5.39 5.04
CA ARG A 350 -13.77 -6.03 6.35
C ARG A 350 -12.38 -6.64 6.56
N SER A 351 -11.63 -6.09 7.50
CA SER A 351 -10.37 -6.65 7.99
C SER A 351 -10.59 -8.11 8.40
N GLY A 352 -9.90 -9.04 7.74
CA GLY A 352 -10.03 -10.47 7.99
C GLY A 352 -11.09 -11.15 7.14
N SER A 353 -10.66 -11.70 6.00
CA SER A 353 -11.41 -12.76 5.32
C SER A 353 -11.44 -14.00 6.24
N MET A 354 -12.50 -14.24 7.02
CA MET A 354 -13.61 -15.05 6.53
C MET A 354 -14.15 -14.53 5.21
N ASP A 355 -13.81 -15.26 4.17
CA ASP A 355 -14.48 -15.23 2.89
C ASP A 355 -15.95 -15.66 3.09
N VAL A 356 -16.83 -14.70 3.38
CA VAL A 356 -18.28 -14.97 3.53
C VAL A 356 -18.96 -15.20 2.16
N ARG A 357 -18.19 -15.26 1.06
CA ARG A 357 -18.74 -15.52 -0.29
C ARG A 357 -18.14 -16.72 -1.03
N ALA A 358 -17.07 -17.34 -0.54
CA ALA A 358 -16.62 -18.66 -1.04
C ALA A 358 -17.61 -19.81 -0.79
N THR A 359 -18.63 -19.66 0.06
CA THR A 359 -19.67 -20.68 0.29
C THR A 359 -20.92 -20.54 -0.59
N ARG A 360 -20.88 -19.76 -1.67
CA ARG A 360 -21.93 -19.79 -2.70
C ARG A 360 -21.35 -19.87 -4.11
N ARG A 361 -20.79 -21.04 -4.46
CA ARG A 361 -20.75 -21.59 -5.84
C ARG A 361 -20.10 -22.99 -5.87
N ARG A 362 -20.86 -24.03 -5.52
CA ARG A 362 -21.40 -25.07 -6.42
C ARG A 362 -22.11 -26.13 -5.61
#